data_AF-A0A926HKI5-F1
#
_entry.id   AF-A0A926HKI5-F1
#
_cell.length_a   1.000
_cell.length_b   1.000
_cell.length_c   1.000
_cell.angle_alpha   90.00
_cell.angle_beta   90.00
_cell.angle_gamma   90.00
#
_symmetry.space_group_name_H-M   'P 1'
#
loop_
_entity.id
_entity.type
_entity.pdbx_description
1 polymer ?
#
loop_
_entity_poly.entity_id
_entity_poly.type
_entity_poly.pdbx_seq_one_letter_code
_entity_poly.pdbx_strand_id
1 'polypeptide(L)'
;ALLLESEEIKRKNPPFNYAQKLWDRNFCIFTFIDQQGYIHLAIERYNRKKEMLRIFPAYLEARQYLTEKMLDFNLCAKLCHLQEVKKMCYNVAEKICYGACAGLESSEEYNMRAEEAITSFQDDLSTYFIIGKGRHEKEHSAIYVEHGHYLGFGFFDTDYFEGDYSALKEVIKWRPDTPDVQRILNLYLLRHSGEKRIVNNHTIII
;
A
#
# COMPACT_ATOMS: atom_id res chain seq x y z
N ALA A 1 -7.82 19.92 -10.02
CA ALA A 1 -7.80 20.20 -11.47
C ALA A 1 -6.96 19.18 -12.25
N LEU A 2 -5.65 19.04 -11.96
CA LEU A 2 -4.73 18.20 -12.75
C LEU A 2 -5.05 16.69 -12.77
N LEU A 3 -5.54 16.12 -11.66
CA LEU A 3 -5.98 14.71 -11.61
C LEU A 3 -7.25 14.47 -12.44
N LEU A 4 -8.22 15.39 -12.34
CA LEU A 4 -9.45 15.36 -13.14
C LEU A 4 -9.15 15.58 -14.63
N GLU A 5 -8.19 16.45 -14.96
CA GLU A 5 -7.73 16.67 -16.33
C GLU A 5 -7.00 15.45 -16.91
N SER A 6 -6.08 14.84 -16.13
CA SER A 6 -5.44 13.57 -16.49
C SER A 6 -6.47 12.46 -16.72
N GLU A 7 -7.53 12.43 -15.90
CA GLU A 7 -8.67 11.53 -16.07
C GLU A 7 -9.47 11.84 -17.34
N GLU A 8 -9.83 13.08 -17.60
CA GLU A 8 -10.62 13.48 -18.77
C GLU A 8 -9.90 13.21 -20.10
N ILE A 9 -8.57 13.38 -20.13
CA ILE A 9 -7.72 13.00 -21.28
C ILE A 9 -7.78 11.49 -21.50
N LYS A 10 -7.73 10.68 -20.43
CA LYS A 10 -7.85 9.21 -20.50
C LYS A 10 -9.29 8.76 -20.81
N ARG A 11 -10.31 9.50 -20.36
CA ARG A 11 -11.74 9.24 -20.57
C ARG A 11 -12.17 9.41 -22.03
N LYS A 12 -11.50 10.29 -22.80
CA LYS A 12 -11.72 10.45 -24.25
C LYS A 12 -11.22 9.25 -25.09
N ASN A 13 -10.53 8.29 -24.47
CA ASN A 13 -10.48 6.88 -24.86
C ASN A 13 -10.24 6.59 -26.36
N PRO A 14 -9.03 6.83 -26.92
CA PRO A 14 -8.63 6.11 -28.13
C PRO A 14 -8.72 4.59 -27.87
N PRO A 15 -9.17 3.77 -28.84
CA PRO A 15 -9.86 2.48 -28.62
C PRO A 15 -9.09 1.32 -27.93
N PHE A 16 -7.88 1.52 -27.40
CA PHE A 16 -6.96 0.42 -27.08
C PHE A 16 -6.50 0.28 -25.62
N ASN A 17 -6.99 1.04 -24.63
CA ASN A 17 -6.40 0.97 -23.28
C ASN A 17 -7.34 0.52 -22.14
N TYR A 18 -7.65 -0.79 -22.13
CA TYR A 18 -8.41 -1.47 -21.08
C TYR A 18 -7.63 -1.74 -19.78
N ALA A 19 -6.31 -1.52 -19.76
CA ALA A 19 -5.45 -1.89 -18.64
C ALA A 19 -5.59 -1.00 -17.38
N GLN A 20 -6.15 0.20 -17.53
CA GLN A 20 -6.11 1.27 -16.52
C GLN A 20 -7.31 1.30 -15.56
N LYS A 21 -8.18 0.27 -15.53
CA LYS A 21 -9.54 0.37 -14.93
C LYS A 21 -9.82 -0.44 -13.65
N LEU A 22 -8.88 -1.22 -13.08
CA LEU A 22 -9.20 -2.17 -11.98
C LEU A 22 -8.07 -2.30 -10.93
N TRP A 23 -8.31 -1.99 -9.64
CA TRP A 23 -7.31 -2.28 -8.55
C TRP A 23 -7.25 -3.76 -8.23
N ASP A 24 -8.23 -4.56 -8.66
CA ASP A 24 -8.18 -6.03 -8.61
C ASP A 24 -6.97 -6.59 -9.40
N ARG A 25 -6.24 -5.73 -10.12
CA ARG A 25 -4.98 -6.04 -10.82
C ARG A 25 -3.72 -5.65 -10.05
N ASN A 26 -3.81 -4.78 -9.05
CA ASN A 26 -2.68 -4.44 -8.20
C ASN A 26 -2.37 -5.63 -7.27
N PHE A 27 -1.11 -5.72 -6.86
CA PHE A 27 -0.64 -6.72 -5.92
C PHE A 27 -0.39 -6.07 -4.57
N CYS A 28 -0.56 -6.82 -3.49
CA CYS A 28 -0.27 -6.33 -2.14
C CYS A 28 0.40 -7.42 -1.33
N ILE A 29 1.18 -7.00 -0.35
CA ILE A 29 1.71 -7.90 0.67
C ILE A 29 0.73 -7.93 1.83
N PHE A 30 0.31 -9.14 2.22
CA PHE A 30 -0.58 -9.40 3.35
C PHE A 30 0.14 -10.23 4.40
N THR A 31 -0.34 -10.17 5.63
CA THR A 31 0.12 -11.02 6.73
C THR A 31 -0.96 -11.98 7.16
N PHE A 32 -0.54 -13.14 7.66
CA PHE A 32 -1.39 -14.05 8.43
C PHE A 32 -0.51 -14.94 9.31
N ILE A 33 -1.11 -15.57 10.31
CA ILE A 33 -0.41 -16.50 11.21
C ILE A 33 -0.90 -17.91 10.89
N ASP A 34 0.03 -18.87 10.79
CA ASP A 34 -0.32 -20.28 10.57
C ASP A 34 -0.68 -21.01 11.88
N GLN A 35 -1.03 -22.29 11.76
CA GLN A 35 -1.36 -23.13 12.92
C GLN A 35 -0.16 -23.42 13.83
N GLN A 36 1.06 -23.21 13.35
CA GLN A 36 2.30 -23.38 14.10
C GLN A 36 2.75 -22.08 14.78
N GLY A 37 2.02 -20.97 14.58
CA GLY A 37 2.30 -19.68 15.19
C GLY A 37 3.26 -18.81 14.40
N TYR A 38 3.70 -19.19 13.19
CA TYR A 38 4.59 -18.36 12.39
C TYR A 38 3.82 -17.29 11.61
N ILE A 39 4.40 -16.10 11.51
CA ILE A 39 3.91 -15.03 10.63
C ILE A 39 4.31 -15.31 9.18
N HIS A 40 3.34 -15.27 8.28
CA HIS A 40 3.54 -15.37 6.83
C HIS A 40 3.38 -14.01 6.17
N LEU A 41 4.17 -13.78 5.14
CA LEU A 41 4.09 -12.60 4.27
C LEU A 41 3.79 -13.09 2.85
N ALA A 42 2.61 -12.76 2.31
CA ALA A 42 2.18 -13.27 1.02
C ALA A 42 1.82 -12.15 0.05
N ILE A 43 2.23 -12.31 -1.21
CA ILE A 43 1.83 -11.41 -2.29
C ILE A 43 0.56 -11.95 -2.92
N GLU A 44 -0.52 -11.19 -2.80
CA GLU A 44 -1.79 -11.50 -3.45
C GLU A 44 -2.29 -10.31 -4.24
N ARG A 45 -3.37 -10.50 -5.02
CA ARG A 45 -4.09 -9.37 -5.60
C ARG A 45 -4.73 -8.55 -4.49
N TYR A 46 -4.81 -7.25 -4.70
CA TYR A 46 -5.47 -6.32 -3.79
C TYR A 46 -6.88 -6.82 -3.43
N ASN A 47 -7.20 -6.83 -2.15
CA ASN A 47 -8.50 -7.22 -1.62
C ASN A 47 -8.86 -6.32 -0.45
N ARG A 48 -9.95 -5.55 -0.60
CA ARG A 48 -10.46 -4.60 0.41
C ARG A 48 -10.78 -5.22 1.77
N LYS A 49 -10.97 -6.53 1.85
CA LYS A 49 -11.36 -7.24 3.08
C LYS A 49 -10.17 -7.74 3.89
N LYS A 50 -8.96 -7.70 3.34
CA LYS A 50 -7.75 -8.18 3.99
C LYS A 50 -6.91 -6.99 4.43
N GLU A 51 -6.30 -7.11 5.61
CA GLU A 51 -5.34 -6.13 6.09
C GLU A 51 -4.04 -6.25 5.29
N MET A 52 -3.78 -5.26 4.43
CA MET A 52 -2.59 -5.21 3.61
C MET A 52 -1.51 -4.37 4.28
N LEU A 53 -0.26 -4.72 4.04
CA LEU A 53 0.88 -3.93 4.49
C LEU A 53 1.28 -2.87 3.46
N ARG A 54 1.27 -3.24 2.16
CA ARG A 54 1.74 -2.39 1.07
C ARG A 54 1.18 -2.84 -0.28
N ILE A 55 0.91 -1.89 -1.17
CA ILE A 55 0.37 -2.12 -2.53
C ILE A 55 1.50 -1.99 -3.54
N PHE A 56 1.35 -2.64 -4.70
CA PHE A 56 2.27 -2.56 -5.82
C PHE A 56 1.47 -2.61 -7.12
N PRO A 57 1.86 -1.82 -8.15
CA PRO A 57 1.20 -1.85 -9.45
C PRO A 57 1.49 -3.17 -10.21
N ALA A 58 2.58 -3.86 -9.88
CA ALA A 58 2.99 -5.10 -10.52
C ALA A 58 3.47 -6.15 -9.51
N TYR A 59 3.23 -7.43 -9.81
CA TYR A 59 3.69 -8.55 -8.98
C TYR A 59 5.22 -8.58 -8.82
N LEU A 60 5.95 -8.25 -9.90
CA LEU A 60 7.41 -8.28 -9.87
C LEU A 60 7.99 -7.25 -8.90
N GLU A 61 7.40 -6.04 -8.83
CA GLU A 61 7.79 -5.00 -7.88
C GLU A 61 7.51 -5.45 -6.43
N ALA A 62 6.32 -6.02 -6.18
CA ALA A 62 5.99 -6.60 -4.88
C ALA A 62 6.97 -7.71 -4.48
N ARG A 63 7.33 -8.58 -5.43
CA ARG A 63 8.25 -9.69 -5.23
C ARG A 63 9.66 -9.21 -4.93
N GLN A 64 10.15 -8.21 -5.66
CA GLN A 64 11.46 -7.60 -5.42
C GLN A 64 11.52 -6.98 -4.03
N TYR A 65 10.54 -6.13 -3.69
CA TYR A 65 10.47 -5.51 -2.37
C TYR A 65 10.40 -6.52 -1.22
N LEU A 66 9.54 -7.55 -1.33
CA LEU A 66 9.45 -8.59 -0.31
C LEU A 66 10.74 -9.43 -0.24
N THR A 67 11.44 -9.61 -1.35
CA THR A 67 12.74 -10.31 -1.36
C THR A 67 13.80 -9.49 -0.63
N GLU A 68 13.87 -8.18 -0.87
CA GLU A 68 14.77 -7.27 -0.14
C GLU A 68 14.51 -7.33 1.37
N LYS A 69 13.26 -7.15 1.79
CA LYS A 69 12.89 -7.24 3.22
C LYS A 69 13.15 -8.63 3.80
N MET A 70 12.95 -9.70 3.03
CA MET A 70 13.28 -11.05 3.48
C MET A 70 14.79 -11.21 3.75
N LEU A 71 15.64 -10.59 2.92
CA LEU A 71 17.09 -10.61 3.11
C LEU A 71 17.50 -9.73 4.31
N ASP A 72 16.98 -8.50 4.39
CA ASP A 72 17.33 -7.52 5.43
C ASP A 72 17.02 -8.02 6.85
N PHE A 73 15.93 -8.77 7.00
CA PHE A 73 15.44 -9.28 8.29
C PHE A 73 15.65 -10.80 8.47
N ASN A 74 16.43 -11.43 7.60
CA ASN A 74 16.73 -12.87 7.67
C ASN A 74 15.47 -13.74 7.78
N LEU A 75 14.44 -13.41 7.00
CA LEU A 75 13.16 -14.11 7.01
C LEU A 75 13.21 -15.38 6.15
N CYS A 76 12.23 -16.25 6.39
CA CYS A 76 12.16 -17.50 5.68
C CYS A 76 11.48 -17.31 4.33
N ALA A 77 12.21 -17.50 3.23
CA ALA A 77 11.65 -17.37 1.88
C ALA A 77 10.42 -18.27 1.60
N LYS A 78 10.25 -19.39 2.34
CA LYS A 78 9.06 -20.24 2.24
C LYS A 78 7.85 -19.63 2.97
N LEU A 79 8.05 -19.08 4.17
CA LEU A 79 7.00 -18.38 4.94
C LEU A 79 6.67 -17.00 4.33
N CYS A 80 7.60 -16.41 3.57
CA CYS A 80 7.34 -15.24 2.72
C CYS A 80 6.76 -15.59 1.34
N HIS A 81 6.38 -16.85 1.09
CA HIS A 81 5.82 -17.31 -0.19
C HIS A 81 6.66 -16.96 -1.44
N LEU A 82 7.97 -16.74 -1.27
CA LEU A 82 8.91 -16.47 -2.36
C LEU A 82 9.46 -17.77 -2.97
N GLN A 83 9.36 -18.88 -2.23
CA GLN A 83 9.79 -20.23 -2.63
C GLN A 83 8.71 -21.28 -2.35
N GLU A 84 8.33 -22.02 -3.39
CA GLU A 84 7.42 -23.17 -3.28
C GLU A 84 8.21 -24.47 -3.18
N VAL A 85 8.57 -24.86 -1.96
CA VAL A 85 9.34 -26.09 -1.70
C VAL A 85 8.66 -26.98 -0.67
N LYS A 86 8.71 -28.31 -0.89
CA LYS A 86 8.08 -29.29 0.02
C LYS A 86 8.80 -29.38 1.37
N LYS A 87 10.13 -29.30 1.36
CA LYS A 87 10.99 -29.41 2.55
C LYS A 87 11.38 -28.02 3.07
N MET A 88 12.64 -27.83 3.47
CA MET A 88 13.20 -26.54 3.88
C MET A 88 13.43 -25.61 2.69
N CYS A 89 13.39 -24.29 2.93
CA CYS A 89 13.80 -23.28 1.95
C CYS A 89 15.30 -23.36 1.65
N TYR A 90 15.71 -22.91 0.47
CA TYR A 90 17.11 -22.94 0.06
C TYR A 90 17.99 -22.01 0.91
N ASN A 91 17.38 -20.95 1.47
CA ASN A 91 18.04 -19.93 2.28
C ASN A 91 18.58 -20.44 3.62
N VAL A 92 18.18 -21.64 4.07
CA VAL A 92 18.77 -22.28 5.25
C VAL A 92 20.22 -22.68 4.99
N ALA A 93 20.49 -23.27 3.82
CA ALA A 93 21.84 -23.70 3.46
C ALA A 93 22.79 -22.49 3.28
N GLU A 94 22.24 -21.36 2.84
CA GLU A 94 22.95 -20.10 2.63
C GLU A 94 23.08 -19.26 3.92
N LYS A 95 22.54 -19.74 5.05
CA LYS A 95 22.52 -19.03 6.36
C LYS A 95 21.81 -17.67 6.34
N ILE A 96 20.94 -17.46 5.35
CA ILE A 96 20.08 -16.27 5.26
C ILE A 96 18.84 -16.44 6.14
N CYS A 97 18.36 -17.67 6.30
CA CYS A 97 17.19 -18.03 7.11
C CYS A 97 17.63 -19.01 8.21
N TYR A 98 17.11 -18.85 9.43
CA TYR A 98 17.46 -19.71 10.57
C TYR A 98 16.64 -21.00 10.67
N GLY A 99 15.81 -21.28 9.66
CA GLY A 99 15.14 -22.57 9.52
C GLY A 99 13.75 -22.64 10.13
N ALA A 100 13.05 -21.52 10.28
CA ALA A 100 11.65 -21.46 10.72
C ALA A 100 10.75 -22.48 10.01
N CYS A 101 10.81 -22.56 8.67
CA CYS A 101 10.00 -23.51 7.90
C CYS A 101 10.36 -25.00 8.09
N ALA A 102 11.44 -25.30 8.81
CA ALA A 102 11.87 -26.64 9.17
C ALA A 102 11.73 -26.90 10.69
N GLY A 103 11.18 -25.95 11.45
CA GLY A 103 11.06 -26.03 12.92
C GLY A 103 12.40 -25.96 13.66
N LEU A 104 13.46 -25.48 13.00
CA LEU A 104 14.79 -25.31 13.62
C LEU A 104 14.88 -24.01 14.43
N GLU A 105 14.00 -23.06 14.13
CA GLU A 105 13.84 -21.78 14.79
C GLU A 105 12.42 -21.70 15.35
N SER A 106 12.28 -21.23 16.59
CA SER A 106 10.97 -21.09 17.23
C SER A 106 10.10 -20.02 16.54
N SER A 107 8.78 -20.14 16.67
CA SER A 107 7.87 -19.13 16.15
C SER A 107 8.10 -17.77 16.78
N GLU A 108 8.44 -17.73 18.07
CA GLU A 108 8.68 -16.53 18.85
C GLU A 108 9.90 -15.77 18.31
N GLU A 109 11.04 -16.43 18.14
CA GLU A 109 12.26 -15.81 17.63
C GLU A 109 12.11 -15.34 16.17
N TYR A 110 11.45 -16.14 15.34
CA TYR A 110 11.18 -15.79 13.96
C TYR A 110 10.24 -14.57 13.88
N ASN A 111 9.15 -14.58 14.65
CA ASN A 111 8.11 -13.56 14.60
C ASN A 111 8.64 -12.20 15.04
N MET A 112 9.58 -12.13 15.99
CA MET A 112 10.23 -10.86 16.35
C MET A 112 10.81 -10.15 15.11
N ARG A 113 11.53 -10.88 14.26
CA ARG A 113 12.09 -10.30 13.02
C ARG A 113 11.02 -10.03 11.96
N ALA A 114 9.99 -10.86 11.89
CA ALA A 114 8.87 -10.64 10.99
C ALA A 114 8.10 -9.35 11.35
N GLU A 115 7.89 -9.08 12.64
CA GLU A 115 7.25 -7.86 13.14
C GLU A 115 8.13 -6.62 12.91
N GLU A 116 9.44 -6.73 13.11
CA GLU A 116 10.39 -5.67 12.74
C GLU A 116 10.32 -5.37 11.24
N ALA A 117 10.30 -6.42 10.40
CA ALA A 117 10.14 -6.27 8.96
C ALA A 117 8.82 -5.56 8.63
N ILE A 118 7.69 -6.01 9.19
CA ILE A 118 6.36 -5.41 8.98
C ILE A 118 6.36 -3.92 9.38
N THR A 119 6.95 -3.58 10.51
CA THR A 119 7.05 -2.19 10.98
C THR A 119 7.81 -1.34 9.95
N SER A 120 8.90 -1.87 9.40
CA SER A 120 9.69 -1.18 8.36
C SER A 120 8.95 -0.93 7.05
N PHE A 121 7.78 -1.55 6.81
CA PHE A 121 6.98 -1.29 5.62
C PHE A 121 6.25 0.05 5.74
N GLN A 122 5.99 0.50 6.98
CA GLN A 122 5.29 1.75 7.29
C GLN A 122 6.23 2.96 7.28
N ASP A 123 7.49 2.78 7.66
CA ASP A 123 8.49 3.85 7.71
C ASP A 123 8.84 4.40 6.31
N ASP A 124 8.63 3.61 5.26
CA ASP A 124 8.92 4.01 3.90
C ASP A 124 7.87 4.96 3.29
N LEU A 125 6.61 4.95 3.76
CA LEU A 125 5.50 5.58 3.05
C LEU A 125 4.38 6.11 3.96
N SER A 126 3.95 7.36 3.71
CA SER A 126 2.87 7.99 4.48
C SER A 126 1.48 7.66 3.92
N THR A 127 0.53 7.36 4.82
CA THR A 127 -0.91 7.30 4.55
C THR A 127 -1.53 8.65 4.90
N TYR A 128 -2.21 9.29 3.95
CA TYR A 128 -2.81 10.60 4.16
C TYR A 128 -3.97 10.91 3.22
N PHE A 129 -4.78 11.89 3.65
CA PHE A 129 -5.69 12.60 2.77
C PHE A 129 -5.10 13.96 2.38
N ILE A 130 -5.29 14.36 1.11
CA ILE A 130 -5.13 15.74 0.66
C ILE A 130 -6.52 16.33 0.47
N ILE A 131 -6.86 17.36 1.24
CA ILE A 131 -8.15 18.05 1.14
C ILE A 131 -7.99 19.32 0.31
N GLY A 132 -8.79 19.44 -0.73
CA GLY A 132 -8.81 20.60 -1.61
C GLY A 132 -10.17 21.28 -1.66
N LYS A 133 -10.26 22.34 -2.46
CA LYS A 133 -11.56 22.96 -2.79
C LYS A 133 -12.37 22.02 -3.67
N GLY A 134 -13.68 21.95 -3.43
CA GLY A 134 -14.63 21.26 -4.29
C GLY A 134 -15.07 22.11 -5.47
N ARG A 135 -16.17 21.70 -6.12
CA ARG A 135 -16.70 22.37 -7.32
C ARG A 135 -17.50 23.63 -6.97
N HIS A 136 -18.02 23.72 -5.75
CA HIS A 136 -18.75 24.87 -5.20
C HIS A 136 -18.31 25.15 -3.76
N GLU A 137 -18.72 26.30 -3.20
CA GLU A 137 -18.23 26.81 -1.91
C GLU A 137 -18.49 25.88 -0.70
N LYS A 138 -19.54 25.07 -0.76
CA LYS A 138 -19.91 24.11 0.30
C LYS A 138 -19.36 22.70 0.10
N GLU A 139 -18.54 22.48 -0.92
CA GLU A 139 -17.97 21.17 -1.23
C GLU A 139 -16.44 21.21 -1.15
N HIS A 140 -15.87 20.11 -0.68
CA HIS A 140 -14.43 19.86 -0.65
C HIS A 140 -14.08 18.66 -1.53
N SER A 141 -12.86 18.64 -2.03
CA SER A 141 -12.28 17.44 -2.65
C SER A 141 -11.39 16.73 -1.65
N ALA A 142 -11.36 15.39 -1.71
CA ALA A 142 -10.42 14.58 -0.96
C ALA A 142 -9.66 13.69 -1.93
N ILE A 143 -8.34 13.67 -1.85
CA ILE A 143 -7.49 12.66 -2.47
C ILE A 143 -7.01 11.73 -1.36
N TYR A 144 -7.04 10.42 -1.60
CA TYR A 144 -6.55 9.46 -0.64
C TYR A 144 -5.26 8.80 -1.14
N VAL A 145 -4.26 8.77 -0.27
CA VAL A 145 -3.01 8.05 -0.46
C VAL A 145 -2.84 7.11 0.72
N GLU A 146 -2.70 5.81 0.47
CA GLU A 146 -2.50 4.79 1.51
C GLU A 146 -1.16 4.11 1.28
N HIS A 147 -0.28 4.22 2.26
CA HIS A 147 1.12 3.77 2.18
C HIS A 147 1.76 4.24 0.87
N GLY A 148 1.70 5.55 0.58
CA GLY A 148 2.31 6.12 -0.63
C GLY A 148 1.61 5.81 -1.96
N HIS A 149 0.59 4.95 -1.96
CA HIS A 149 -0.18 4.62 -3.15
C HIS A 149 -1.42 5.47 -3.28
N TYR A 150 -1.58 6.09 -4.44
CA TYR A 150 -2.76 6.86 -4.75
C TYR A 150 -3.99 5.97 -4.91
N LEU A 151 -5.01 6.24 -4.10
CA LEU A 151 -6.26 5.49 -4.05
C LEU A 151 -7.45 6.27 -4.64
N GLY A 152 -7.20 7.37 -5.34
CA GLY A 152 -8.26 8.12 -6.01
C GLY A 152 -8.67 9.39 -5.27
N PHE A 153 -9.77 9.97 -5.74
CA PHE A 153 -10.30 11.21 -5.18
C PHE A 153 -11.83 11.24 -5.17
N GLY A 154 -12.39 12.00 -4.25
CA GLY A 154 -13.81 12.18 -4.05
C GLY A 154 -14.17 13.63 -3.77
N PHE A 155 -15.47 13.86 -3.61
CA PHE A 155 -16.01 15.14 -3.17
C PHE A 155 -17.00 14.90 -2.03
N PHE A 156 -17.07 15.82 -1.08
CA PHE A 156 -17.96 15.77 0.07
C PHE A 156 -18.36 17.19 0.48
N ASP A 157 -19.55 17.33 1.06
CA ASP A 157 -20.02 18.62 1.58
C ASP A 157 -19.38 18.93 2.95
N THR A 158 -19.17 20.21 3.25
CA THR A 158 -18.53 20.67 4.49
C THR A 158 -19.22 20.13 5.75
N ASP A 159 -20.54 19.95 5.69
CA ASP A 159 -21.37 19.45 6.81
C ASP A 159 -21.21 17.95 7.06
N TYR A 160 -20.56 17.20 6.15
CA TYR A 160 -20.35 15.75 6.25
C TYR A 160 -19.19 15.40 7.21
N PHE A 161 -18.48 16.40 7.74
CA PHE A 161 -17.21 16.18 8.42
C PHE A 161 -17.26 16.57 9.92
N GLU A 162 -17.46 15.57 10.78
CA GLU A 162 -17.39 15.70 12.25
C GLU A 162 -16.01 15.32 12.83
N GLY A 163 -14.94 15.33 12.02
CA GLY A 163 -13.59 14.99 12.49
C GLY A 163 -13.19 13.52 12.31
N ASP A 164 -14.09 12.66 11.84
CA ASP A 164 -13.77 11.27 11.50
C ASP A 164 -13.37 11.13 10.02
N TYR A 165 -12.07 10.98 9.78
CA TYR A 165 -11.53 10.83 8.44
C TYR A 165 -11.71 9.41 7.87
N SER A 166 -12.15 8.44 8.67
CA SER A 166 -12.47 7.10 8.17
C SER A 166 -13.69 7.14 7.24
N ALA A 167 -14.67 8.01 7.51
CA ALA A 167 -15.83 8.27 6.67
C ALA A 167 -15.46 8.83 5.29
N LEU A 168 -14.33 9.54 5.16
CA LEU A 168 -13.88 10.03 3.86
C LEU A 168 -13.54 8.89 2.89
N LYS A 169 -13.12 7.72 3.38
CA LYS A 169 -12.87 6.55 2.52
C LYS A 169 -14.10 6.15 1.71
N GLU A 170 -15.31 6.47 2.19
CA GLU A 170 -16.58 6.15 1.49
C GLU A 170 -16.84 7.04 0.27
N VAL A 171 -16.40 8.30 0.32
CA VAL A 171 -16.60 9.26 -0.79
C VAL A 171 -15.50 9.17 -1.86
N ILE A 172 -14.39 8.51 -1.54
CA ILE A 172 -13.27 8.34 -2.48
C ILE A 172 -13.72 7.48 -3.67
N LYS A 173 -13.75 8.12 -4.84
CA LYS A 173 -13.84 7.41 -6.10
C LYS A 173 -12.42 6.99 -6.48
N TRP A 174 -12.22 5.69 -6.32
CA TRP A 174 -11.11 4.92 -6.85
C TRP A 174 -10.60 5.44 -8.20
N ARG A 175 -9.28 5.56 -8.36
CA ARG A 175 -8.60 5.82 -9.64
C ARG A 175 -7.25 5.09 -9.64
N PRO A 176 -6.70 4.70 -10.81
CA PRO A 176 -5.44 3.98 -10.87
C PRO A 176 -4.28 4.87 -10.43
N ASP A 177 -3.39 4.29 -9.65
CA ASP A 177 -2.09 4.88 -9.38
C ASP A 177 -1.19 4.70 -10.61
N THR A 178 -0.80 5.80 -11.24
CA THR A 178 0.02 5.78 -12.46
C THR A 178 1.25 6.64 -12.26
N PRO A 179 2.36 6.41 -12.99
CA PRO A 179 3.56 7.25 -12.86
C PRO A 179 3.27 8.76 -13.02
N ASP A 180 2.34 9.12 -13.90
CA ASP A 180 1.88 10.51 -14.04
C ASP A 180 1.16 11.02 -12.79
N VAL A 181 0.31 10.21 -12.17
CA VAL A 181 -0.38 10.57 -10.93
C VAL A 181 0.61 10.72 -9.78
N GLN A 182 1.55 9.78 -9.65
CA GLN A 182 2.65 9.89 -8.68
C GLN A 182 3.48 11.15 -8.91
N ARG A 183 3.80 11.48 -10.15
CA ARG A 183 4.49 12.74 -10.49
C ARG A 183 3.67 13.96 -10.12
N ILE A 184 2.35 13.97 -10.41
CA ILE A 184 1.45 15.06 -10.03
C ILE A 184 1.39 15.21 -8.51
N LEU A 185 1.25 14.11 -7.78
CA LEU A 185 1.21 14.10 -6.32
C LEU A 185 2.53 14.61 -5.74
N ASN A 186 3.66 14.07 -6.17
CA ASN A 186 4.98 14.49 -5.69
C ASN A 186 5.23 15.98 -5.96
N LEU A 187 4.89 16.48 -7.16
CA LEU A 187 5.00 17.91 -7.48
C LEU A 187 4.07 18.78 -6.62
N TYR A 188 2.85 18.29 -6.33
CA TYR A 188 1.93 18.97 -5.43
C TYR A 188 2.52 19.02 -4.01
N LEU A 189 2.95 17.89 -3.47
CA LEU A 189 3.51 17.78 -2.12
C LEU A 189 4.78 18.62 -1.93
N LEU A 190 5.63 18.72 -2.96
CA LEU A 190 6.81 19.57 -2.94
C LEU A 190 6.48 21.07 -2.93
N ARG A 191 5.44 21.48 -3.67
CA ARG A 191 5.00 22.89 -3.72
C ARG A 191 4.19 23.32 -2.51
N HIS A 192 3.60 22.36 -1.81
CA HIS A 192 2.71 22.57 -0.66
C HIS A 192 3.28 21.87 0.59
N SER A 193 4.61 21.93 0.78
CA SER A 193 5.35 21.38 1.93
C SER A 193 5.10 22.14 3.25
N GLY A 194 3.86 22.61 3.44
CA GLY A 194 3.36 23.53 4.47
C GLY A 194 1.85 23.36 4.75
N GLU A 195 1.12 22.58 3.93
CA GLU A 195 -0.33 22.43 4.02
C GLU A 195 -0.73 21.23 4.87
N LYS A 196 -1.86 21.38 5.58
CA LYS A 196 -2.45 20.37 6.46
C LYS A 196 -2.60 19.04 5.74
N ARG A 197 -1.77 18.07 6.11
CA ARG A 197 -1.98 16.67 5.80
C ARG A 197 -2.80 16.06 6.92
N ILE A 198 -3.72 15.19 6.59
CA ILE A 198 -4.36 14.36 7.61
C ILE A 198 -3.71 13.00 7.52
N VAL A 199 -2.97 12.64 8.57
CA VAL A 199 -2.31 11.35 8.73
C VAL A 199 -2.96 10.68 9.93
N ASN A 200 -3.52 9.47 9.75
CA ASN A 200 -4.09 8.65 10.83
C ASN A 200 -4.98 9.43 11.82
N ASN A 201 -5.99 10.15 11.31
CA ASN A 201 -6.92 10.99 12.09
C ASN A 201 -6.30 12.19 12.84
N HIS A 202 -5.03 12.50 12.58
CA HIS A 202 -4.38 13.70 13.10
C HIS A 202 -4.04 14.67 11.97
N THR A 203 -4.36 15.95 12.20
CA THR A 203 -3.90 17.01 11.30
C THR A 203 -2.42 17.25 11.59
N ILE A 204 -1.55 16.89 10.66
CA ILE A 204 -0.13 17.22 10.72
C ILE A 204 0.09 18.38 9.75
N ILE A 205 0.55 19.50 10.30
CA ILE A 205 1.16 20.58 9.52
C ILE A 205 2.62 20.15 9.36
N ILE A 206 3.02 19.78 8.14
CA ILE A 206 4.44 19.61 7.79
C ILE A 206 4.92 20.94 7.26
#